data_AF-A0A6A6QCU2-F1
#
_entry.id   AF-A0A6A6QCU2-F1
#
_cell.length_a   1.000
_cell.length_b   1.000
_cell.length_c   1.000
_cell.angle_alpha   90.00
_cell.angle_beta   90.00
_cell.angle_gamma   90.00
#
_symmetry.space_group_name_H-M   'P 1'
#
loop_
_entity.id
_entity.type
_entity.pdbx_description
1 polymer ?
#
loop_
_entity_poly.entity_id
_entity_poly.type
_entity_poly.pdbx_seq_one_letter_code
_entity_poly.pdbx_strand_id
1 'polypeptide(L)'
;ETPVKAKVKGAIKFLEAKGIKGQKEDVFRHFKVSHTKGYWMLLDYPRRHYNNPEVEENRGRKSLISWQDLKNMEGILKEYSFLARVFS
;
A
#
# COMPACT_ATOMS: atom_id res chain seq x y z
N GLU A 1 5.20 11.84 2.48
CA GLU A 1 6.46 11.09 2.67
C GLU A 1 6.76 10.89 4.15
N THR A 2 7.79 10.12 4.54
CA THR A 2 8.26 10.11 5.94
C THR A 2 9.21 11.28 6.14
N PRO A 3 9.29 11.89 7.34
CA PRO A 3 10.15 13.05 7.58
C PRO A 3 11.62 12.79 7.25
N VAL A 4 12.11 11.57 7.52
CA VAL A 4 13.50 11.17 7.20
C VAL A 4 13.74 11.09 5.68
N LYS A 5 12.79 10.53 4.92
CA LYS A 5 12.88 10.46 3.45
C LYS A 5 12.99 11.86 2.83
N ALA A 6 12.17 12.80 3.30
CA ALA A 6 12.19 14.18 2.83
C ALA A 6 13.53 14.87 3.13
N LYS A 7 14.08 14.69 4.35
CA LYS A 7 15.40 15.23 4.72
C LYS A 7 16.53 14.68 3.85
N VAL A 8 16.56 13.36 3.63
CA VAL A 8 17.58 12.71 2.79
C VAL A 8 17.50 13.21 1.34
N LYS A 9 16.29 13.24 0.74
CA LYS A 9 16.08 13.77 -0.61
C LYS A 9 16.50 15.24 -0.71
N GLY A 10 16.13 16.06 0.27
CA GLY A 10 16.48 17.48 0.32
C GLY A 10 17.98 17.72 0.42
N ALA A 11 18.67 16.98 1.28
CA ALA A 11 20.12 17.06 1.44
C ALA A 11 20.86 16.68 0.16
N ILE A 12 20.44 15.59 -0.51
CA ILE A 12 21.04 15.18 -1.78
C ILE A 12 20.80 16.24 -2.86
N LYS A 13 19.58 16.76 -2.97
CA LYS A 13 19.25 17.84 -3.92
C LYS A 13 20.09 19.10 -3.67
N PHE A 14 20.34 19.44 -2.41
CA PHE A 14 21.20 20.56 -2.05
C PHE A 14 22.66 20.34 -2.45
N LEU A 15 23.22 19.16 -2.17
CA LEU A 15 24.60 18.81 -2.54
C LEU A 15 24.79 18.78 -4.06
N GLU A 16 23.81 18.22 -4.79
CA GLU A 16 23.80 18.21 -6.25
C GLU A 16 23.74 19.64 -6.82
N ALA A 17 22.90 20.52 -6.24
CA ALA A 17 22.84 21.93 -6.63
C ALA A 17 24.14 22.70 -6.33
N LYS A 18 24.91 22.29 -5.32
CA LYS A 18 26.24 22.82 -5.01
C LYS A 18 27.37 22.19 -5.83
N GLY A 19 27.07 21.22 -6.70
CA GLY A 19 28.05 20.54 -7.54
C GLY A 19 28.88 19.47 -6.81
N ILE A 20 28.51 19.12 -5.57
CA ILE A 20 29.21 18.11 -4.76
C ILE A 20 28.63 16.75 -5.11
N LYS A 21 29.31 16.00 -6.01
CA LYS A 21 28.91 14.66 -6.44
C LYS A 21 29.54 13.58 -5.56
N GLY A 22 28.81 12.49 -5.31
CA GLY A 22 29.36 11.23 -4.76
C GLY A 22 29.10 10.93 -3.28
N GLN A 23 28.54 11.84 -2.49
CA GLN A 23 28.43 11.68 -1.03
C GLN A 23 27.07 11.13 -0.54
N LYS A 24 26.34 10.39 -1.39
CA LYS A 24 25.02 9.84 -1.00
C LYS A 24 25.10 8.94 0.22
N GLU A 25 26.17 8.15 0.34
CA GLU A 25 26.42 7.31 1.51
C GLU A 25 26.65 8.11 2.79
N ASP A 26 27.35 9.25 2.71
CA ASP A 26 27.58 10.12 3.87
C ASP A 26 26.28 10.79 4.32
N VAL A 27 25.42 11.16 3.37
CA VAL A 27 24.05 11.61 3.69
C VAL A 27 23.28 10.50 4.40
N PHE A 28 23.33 9.26 3.91
CA PHE A 28 22.66 8.13 4.56
C PHE A 28 23.20 7.89 5.98
N ARG A 29 24.52 7.92 6.16
CA ARG A 29 25.20 7.79 7.45
C ARG A 29 24.78 8.88 8.43
N HIS A 30 24.75 10.14 7.97
CA HIS A 30 24.32 11.29 8.76
C HIS A 30 22.88 11.14 9.28
N PHE A 31 21.98 10.65 8.43
CA PHE A 31 20.59 10.41 8.79
C PHE A 31 20.32 9.02 9.42
N LYS A 32 21.37 8.24 9.73
CA LYS A 32 21.28 6.87 10.29
C LYS A 32 20.41 5.94 9.44
N VAL A 33 20.49 6.08 8.12
CA VAL A 33 19.80 5.24 7.14
C VAL A 33 20.77 4.21 6.60
N SER A 34 20.37 2.93 6.56
CA SER A 34 21.19 1.89 5.92
C SER A 34 21.31 2.13 4.42
N HIS A 35 22.41 1.69 3.82
CA HIS A 35 22.67 1.86 2.38
C HIS A 35 21.47 1.47 1.52
N THR A 36 20.95 0.25 1.69
CA THR A 36 19.80 -0.26 0.94
C THR A 36 18.56 0.62 1.12
N LYS A 37 18.25 1.00 2.36
CA LYS A 37 17.08 1.84 2.66
C LYS A 37 17.23 3.24 2.06
N GLY A 38 18.45 3.79 2.04
CA GLY A 38 18.76 5.09 1.45
C GLY A 38 18.44 5.11 -0.04
N TYR A 39 18.90 4.13 -0.80
CA TYR A 39 18.56 4.00 -2.22
C TYR A 39 17.06 3.76 -2.45
N TRP A 40 16.41 2.94 -1.62
CA TRP A 40 14.95 2.78 -1.66
C TRP A 40 14.19 4.10 -1.43
N MET A 41 14.72 5.01 -0.62
CA MET A 41 14.13 6.34 -0.43
C MET A 41 14.31 7.26 -1.64
N LEU A 42 15.32 7.05 -2.47
CA LEU A 42 15.53 7.82 -3.69
C LEU A 42 14.62 7.37 -4.84
N LEU A 43 14.17 6.13 -4.81
CA LEU A 43 13.20 5.62 -5.79
C LEU A 43 11.85 6.31 -5.58
N ASP A 44 11.30 6.82 -6.67
CA ASP A 44 10.01 7.50 -6.69
C ASP A 44 8.89 6.50 -6.94
N TYR A 45 8.79 5.52 -6.04
CA TYR A 45 7.61 4.67 -6.00
C TYR A 45 6.46 5.47 -5.38
N PRO A 46 5.29 5.55 -6.05
CA PRO A 46 4.09 5.99 -5.38
C PRO A 46 3.91 5.10 -4.15
N ARG A 47 3.57 5.70 -3.01
CA ARG A 47 3.12 4.91 -1.88
C ARG A 47 1.96 4.07 -2.40
N ARG A 48 2.05 2.74 -2.22
CA ARG A 48 0.90 1.87 -2.44
C ARG A 48 -0.21 2.42 -1.56
N HIS A 49 -1.13 3.18 -2.17
CA HIS A 49 -2.36 3.55 -1.50
C HIS A 49 -3.08 2.23 -1.30
N TYR A 50 -3.16 1.81 -0.03
CA TYR A 50 -3.86 0.59 0.41
C TYR A 50 -5.34 0.57 -0.03
N ASN A 51 -5.83 1.65 -0.62
CA ASN A 51 -7.19 1.83 -1.09
C ASN A 51 -7.23 2.50 -2.47
N ASN A 52 -6.33 2.12 -3.39
CA ASN A 52 -6.41 2.60 -4.77
C ASN A 52 -7.49 1.80 -5.52
N PRO A 53 -8.65 2.42 -5.88
CA PRO A 53 -9.70 1.72 -6.62
C PRO A 53 -9.27 1.29 -8.03
N GLU A 54 -8.18 1.85 -8.56
CA GLU A 54 -7.63 1.50 -9.88
C GLU A 54 -6.66 0.30 -9.83
N VAL A 55 -6.22 -0.12 -8.64
CA VAL A 55 -5.27 -1.23 -8.50
C VAL A 55 -5.98 -2.41 -7.87
N GLU A 56 -6.25 -3.42 -8.69
CA GLU A 56 -6.83 -4.68 -8.23
C GLU A 56 -5.85 -5.39 -7.28
N GLU A 57 -6.25 -5.59 -6.02
CA GLU A 57 -5.41 -6.23 -5.01
C GLU A 57 -5.31 -7.74 -5.27
N ASN A 58 -4.26 -8.14 -5.99
CA ASN A 58 -3.95 -9.54 -6.30
C ASN A 58 -3.29 -10.32 -5.15
N ARG A 59 -3.26 -9.78 -3.94
CA ARG A 59 -2.68 -10.44 -2.76
C ARG A 59 -3.76 -11.19 -1.98
N GLY A 60 -3.46 -12.44 -1.62
CA GLY A 60 -4.35 -13.30 -0.83
C GLY A 60 -5.03 -14.39 -1.66
N ARG A 61 -5.81 -15.24 -0.98
CA ARG A 61 -6.59 -16.30 -1.63
C ARG A 61 -7.79 -15.67 -2.32
N LYS A 62 -7.96 -15.93 -3.63
CA LYS A 62 -9.18 -15.55 -4.34
C LYS A 62 -10.40 -16.10 -3.60
N SER A 63 -11.42 -15.27 -3.43
CA SER A 63 -12.68 -15.74 -2.86
C SER A 63 -13.20 -16.89 -3.70
N LEU A 64 -13.58 -18.00 -3.05
CA LEU A 64 -14.20 -19.15 -3.72
C LEU A 64 -15.67 -18.86 -4.11
N ILE A 65 -16.25 -17.82 -3.52
CA ILE A 65 -17.67 -17.47 -3.64
C ILE A 65 -17.75 -16.06 -4.21
N SER A 66 -18.53 -15.87 -5.27
CA SER A 66 -18.75 -14.55 -5.85
C SER A 66 -19.74 -13.73 -5.03
N TRP A 67 -19.77 -12.41 -5.23
CA TRP A 67 -20.79 -11.54 -4.63
C TRP A 67 -22.22 -11.94 -5.01
N GLN A 68 -22.40 -12.44 -6.23
CA GLN A 68 -23.71 -12.89 -6.69
C GLN A 68 -24.15 -14.16 -5.94
N ASP A 69 -23.22 -15.08 -5.71
CA ASP A 69 -23.50 -16.30 -4.94
C ASP A 69 -23.89 -15.97 -3.49
N LEU A 70 -23.19 -15.02 -2.85
CA LEU A 70 -23.55 -14.56 -1.50
C LEU A 70 -24.96 -13.97 -1.46
N LYS A 71 -25.31 -13.14 -2.45
CA LYS A 71 -26.64 -12.54 -2.56
C LYS A 71 -27.73 -13.60 -2.77
N ASN A 72 -27.44 -14.62 -3.57
CA ASN A 72 -28.35 -15.74 -3.79
C ASN A 72 -28.55 -16.55 -2.50
N MET A 73 -27.47 -16.85 -1.76
CA MET A 73 -27.54 -17.54 -0.46
C MET A 73 -28.34 -16.74 0.57
N GLU A 74 -28.16 -15.42 0.62
CA GLU A 74 -28.93 -14.54 1.51
C GLU A 74 -30.43 -14.55 1.17
N GLY A 75 -30.77 -14.57 -0.12
CA GLY A 75 -32.15 -14.72 -0.59
C GLY A 75 -32.79 -16.02 -0.11
N ILE A 76 -32.07 -17.14 -0.30
CA ILE A 76 -32.52 -18.47 0.16
C ILE A 76 -32.76 -18.45 1.67
N LEU A 77 -31.81 -17.95 2.46
CA LEU A 77 -31.96 -17.88 3.92
C LEU A 77 -33.19 -17.07 4.35
N LYS A 78 -33.46 -15.94 3.70
CA LYS A 78 -34.62 -15.09 3.97
C LYS A 78 -35.94 -15.79 3.62
N GLU A 79 -35.98 -16.50 2.49
CA GLU A 79 -37.16 -17.25 2.05
C GLU A 79 -37.47 -18.40 3.02
N TYR A 80 -36.46 -19.21 3.39
CA TYR A 80 -36.64 -20.28 4.36
C TYR A 80 -37.01 -19.77 5.75
N SER A 81 -36.43 -18.65 6.20
CA SER A 81 -36.81 -18.02 7.48
C SER A 81 -38.24 -17.48 7.47
N PHE A 82 -38.68 -16.92 6.34
CA PHE A 82 -40.06 -16.47 6.16
C PHE A 82 -41.04 -17.65 6.18
N LEU A 83 -40.76 -18.72 5.42
CA LEU A 83 -41.58 -19.93 5.41
C LEU A 83 -41.66 -20.57 6.79
N ALA A 84 -40.54 -20.69 7.51
CA ALA A 84 -40.52 -21.22 8.87
C ALA A 84 -41.33 -20.38 9.87
N ARG A 85 -41.48 -19.06 9.64
CA ARG A 85 -42.30 -18.18 10.48
C ARG A 85 -43.79 -18.22 10.11
N VAL A 86 -44.13 -18.45 8.86
CA VAL A 86 -45.52 -18.51 8.36
C VAL A 86 -46.16 -19.88 8.65
N PHE A 87 -45.36 -20.95 8.66
CA PHE A 87 -45.82 -22.32 8.94
C PHE A 87 -45.57 -22.78 10.39
N SER A 88 -45.23 -21.85 11.30
CA SER A 88 -45.18 -22.04 12.76
C SER A 88 -46.44 -21.50 13.42
#